data_AF-A0A5R9KP55-F1
#
_entry.id   AF-A0A5R9KP55-F1
#
_cell.length_a   1.000
_cell.length_b   1.000
_cell.length_c   1.000
_cell.angle_alpha   90.00
_cell.angle_beta   90.00
_cell.angle_gamma   90.00
#
_symmetry.space_group_name_H-M   'P 1'
#
loop_
_entity.id
_entity.type
_entity.pdbx_description
1 polymer ?
#
loop_
_entity_poly.entity_id
_entity_poly.type
_entity_poly.pdbx_seq_one_letter_code
_entity_poly.pdbx_strand_id
1 'polypeptide(L)'
;MAENKRKPKPIPPKPPKKKREYHLFNWLNKFLPLDRVFGDNLPGHEERLPVKYFYYFGWIVLLLVAYERIGFQSEQYVRNSIKLKKEVDDLRAEYTSIHSEYMKSRKQSVVIEKVKTEGLQENLIPPRKIHIKAEEED
;
A
#
# COMPACT_ATOMS: atom_id res chain seq x y z
N MET A 1 -15.57 -7.77 85.14
CA MET A 1 -15.36 -7.76 83.68
C MET A 1 -14.49 -6.56 83.35
N ALA A 2 -13.25 -6.77 82.90
CA ALA A 2 -12.34 -5.66 82.59
C ALA A 2 -12.63 -5.13 81.18
N GLU A 3 -13.14 -3.91 81.08
CA GLU A 3 -13.36 -3.23 79.80
C GLU A 3 -12.04 -2.83 79.15
N ASN A 4 -11.84 -3.29 77.92
CA ASN A 4 -10.66 -3.10 77.12
C ASN A 4 -10.58 -1.65 76.56
N LYS A 5 -9.80 -0.77 77.21
CA LYS A 5 -9.54 0.60 76.74
C LYS A 5 -8.49 0.67 75.61
N ARG A 6 -8.63 -0.13 74.55
CA ARG A 6 -7.83 0.04 73.33
C ARG A 6 -8.44 1.15 72.48
N LYS A 7 -7.91 2.37 72.62
CA LYS A 7 -8.18 3.46 71.68
C LYS A 7 -7.71 3.00 70.28
N PRO A 8 -8.57 3.01 69.24
CA PRO A 8 -8.15 2.68 67.89
C PRO A 8 -7.06 3.68 67.48
N LYS A 9 -5.94 3.17 66.92
CA LYS A 9 -4.89 4.04 66.39
C LYS A 9 -5.50 5.00 65.37
N PRO A 10 -5.18 6.31 65.43
CA PRO A 10 -5.69 7.26 64.45
C PRO A 10 -5.25 6.80 63.06
N ILE A 11 -6.23 6.58 62.19
CA ILE A 11 -5.99 6.24 60.78
C ILE A 11 -5.19 7.42 60.21
N PRO A 12 -3.99 7.21 59.68
CA PRO A 12 -3.21 8.31 59.12
C PRO A 12 -4.05 9.01 58.05
N PRO A 13 -4.05 10.36 58.00
CA PRO A 13 -4.82 11.08 57.00
C PRO A 13 -4.43 10.56 55.61
N LYS A 14 -5.42 10.11 54.83
CA LYS A 14 -5.18 9.64 53.46
C LYS A 14 -4.40 10.72 52.71
N PRO A 15 -3.26 10.40 52.08
CA PRO A 15 -2.46 11.40 51.39
C PRO A 15 -3.30 12.11 50.33
N PRO A 16 -3.12 13.43 50.13
CA PRO A 16 -3.88 14.17 49.13
C PRO A 16 -3.71 13.50 47.78
N LYS A 17 -4.83 13.18 47.11
CA LYS A 17 -4.80 12.56 45.78
C LYS A 17 -3.98 13.44 44.86
N LYS A 18 -2.82 12.95 44.39
CA LYS A 18 -1.97 13.67 43.43
C LYS A 18 -2.84 14.04 42.23
N LYS A 19 -2.89 15.33 41.88
CA LYS A 19 -3.56 15.79 40.67
C LYS A 19 -2.89 15.07 39.48
N ARG A 20 -3.69 14.47 38.61
CA ARG A 20 -3.16 13.74 37.44
C ARG A 20 -2.44 14.74 36.54
N GLU A 21 -1.12 14.71 36.52
CA GLU A 21 -0.33 15.55 35.62
C GLU A 21 -0.39 14.93 34.22
N TYR A 22 -0.94 15.69 33.28
CA TYR A 22 -1.06 15.26 31.89
C TYR A 22 0.28 15.49 31.17
N HIS A 23 1.18 14.50 31.20
CA HIS A 23 2.51 14.58 30.60
C HIS A 23 2.50 14.98 29.10
N LEU A 24 1.50 14.53 28.35
CA LEU A 24 1.36 14.84 26.92
C LEU A 24 0.98 16.31 26.69
N PHE A 25 0.13 16.87 27.55
CA PHE A 25 -0.26 18.27 27.48
C PHE A 25 0.93 19.19 27.77
N ASN A 26 1.72 18.87 28.81
CA ASN A 26 2.91 19.63 29.17
C ASN A 26 4.01 19.58 28.09
N TRP A 27 4.14 18.46 27.38
CA TRP A 27 5.07 18.35 26.25
C TRP A 27 4.59 19.19 25.05
N LEU A 28 3.31 19.06 24.67
CA LEU A 28 2.77 19.79 23.53
C LEU A 28 2.70 21.30 23.78
N ASN A 29 2.53 21.72 25.03
CA ASN A 29 2.54 23.13 25.43
C ASN A 29 3.86 23.85 25.08
N LYS A 30 4.96 23.11 24.93
CA LYS A 30 6.25 23.65 24.48
C LYS A 30 6.26 24.05 23.00
N PHE A 31 5.43 23.42 22.18
CA PHE A 31 5.36 23.67 20.74
C PHE A 31 4.14 24.50 20.34
N LEU A 32 3.02 24.35 21.03
CA LEU A 32 1.84 25.18 20.90
C LEU A 32 1.42 25.71 22.27
N PRO A 33 1.17 27.02 22.47
CA PRO A 33 0.77 27.58 23.76
C PRO A 33 -0.68 27.22 24.12
N LEU A 34 -0.89 25.95 24.44
CA LEU A 34 -2.18 25.33 24.75
C LEU A 34 -2.76 25.84 26.06
N ASP A 35 -1.90 26.26 26.99
CA ASP A 35 -2.34 26.93 28.23
C ASP A 35 -3.14 28.21 27.97
N ARG A 36 -2.91 28.88 26.82
CA ARG A 36 -3.65 30.10 26.48
C ARG A 36 -5.10 29.83 26.09
N VAL A 37 -5.37 28.62 25.57
CA VAL A 37 -6.68 28.22 25.03
C VAL A 37 -7.43 27.29 26.00
N PHE A 38 -6.70 26.42 26.71
CA PHE A 38 -7.25 25.36 27.57
C PHE A 38 -6.90 25.51 29.06
N GLY A 39 -6.04 26.48 29.43
CA GLY A 39 -5.53 26.64 30.80
C GLY A 39 -6.38 27.52 31.71
N ASP A 40 -6.41 27.14 33.00
CA ASP A 40 -7.20 27.67 34.11
C ASP A 40 -6.78 29.07 34.64
N ASN A 41 -5.83 29.78 34.00
CA ASN A 41 -5.19 30.95 34.62
C ASN A 41 -5.50 32.29 33.94
N LEU A 42 -6.78 32.64 33.79
CA LEU A 42 -7.20 34.02 33.53
C LEU A 42 -8.26 34.43 34.57
N PRO A 43 -8.01 35.45 35.41
CA PRO A 43 -9.03 35.97 36.32
C PRO A 43 -10.14 36.64 35.49
N GLY A 44 -11.36 36.10 35.52
CA GLY A 44 -12.57 36.81 35.04
C GLY A 44 -13.45 36.14 34.00
N HIS A 45 -13.20 34.90 33.54
CA HIS A 45 -14.10 34.22 32.61
C HIS A 45 -14.32 32.75 32.99
N GLU A 46 -15.49 32.45 33.56
CA GLU A 46 -15.89 31.16 34.13
C GLU A 46 -16.29 30.10 33.08
N GLU A 47 -16.27 30.40 31.79
CA GLU A 47 -16.61 29.44 30.74
C GLU A 47 -15.34 28.91 30.06
N ARG A 48 -14.67 27.93 30.68
CA ARG A 48 -13.53 27.25 30.04
C ARG A 48 -13.65 25.73 30.10
N LEU A 49 -13.37 25.11 28.95
CA LEU A 49 -13.44 23.67 28.74
C LEU A 49 -12.41 22.96 29.64
N PRO A 50 -12.81 22.05 30.53
CA PRO A 50 -11.86 21.40 31.43
C PRO A 50 -10.86 20.57 30.61
N VAL A 51 -9.59 20.61 31.03
CA VAL A 51 -8.45 19.86 30.44
C VAL A 51 -8.74 18.37 30.24
N LYS A 52 -9.74 17.82 30.95
CA LYS A 52 -10.27 16.47 30.73
C LYS A 52 -10.75 16.24 29.28
N TYR A 53 -11.36 17.23 28.63
CA TYR A 53 -11.84 17.13 27.25
C TYR A 53 -10.76 17.32 26.20
N PHE A 54 -9.58 17.83 26.58
CA PHE A 54 -8.45 18.00 25.67
C PHE A 54 -8.04 16.69 24.99
N TYR A 55 -8.03 15.58 25.75
CA TYR A 55 -7.69 14.27 25.20
C TYR A 55 -8.72 13.78 24.17
N TYR A 56 -10.01 14.00 24.44
CA TYR A 56 -11.09 13.63 23.52
C TYR A 56 -11.05 14.49 22.24
N PHE A 57 -10.79 15.79 22.37
CA PHE A 57 -10.64 16.68 21.23
C PHE A 57 -9.41 16.32 20.39
N GLY A 58 -8.26 16.08 21.02
CA GLY A 58 -7.05 15.61 20.34
C GLY A 58 -7.27 14.29 19.61
N TRP A 59 -8.05 13.37 20.19
CA TRP A 59 -8.43 12.12 19.54
C TRP A 59 -9.24 12.34 18.26
N ILE A 60 -10.24 13.23 18.29
CA ILE A 60 -11.05 13.57 17.12
C ILE A 60 -10.21 14.23 16.03
N VAL A 61 -9.35 15.18 16.39
CA VAL A 61 -8.45 15.85 15.44
C VAL A 61 -7.50 14.85 14.77
N LEU A 62 -6.95 13.90 15.54
CA LEU A 62 -6.12 12.83 14.99
C LEU A 62 -6.89 11.99 13.96
N LEU A 63 -8.12 11.58 14.28
CA LEU A 63 -8.97 10.83 13.35
C LEU A 63 -9.28 11.63 12.07
N LEU A 64 -9.51 12.94 12.20
CA LEU A 64 -9.78 13.82 11.06
C LEU A 64 -8.55 13.94 10.15
N VAL A 65 -7.36 14.13 10.74
CA VAL A 65 -6.08 14.16 10.00
C VAL A 65 -5.81 12.81 9.32
N ALA A 66 -6.07 11.70 10.01
CA ALA A 66 -5.91 10.36 9.45
C ALA A 66 -6.87 10.14 8.26
N TYR A 67 -8.13 10.57 8.38
CA TYR A 67 -9.12 10.49 7.33
C TYR A 67 -8.71 11.28 6.08
N GLU A 68 -8.35 12.56 6.25
CA GLU A 68 -7.86 13.41 5.16
C GLU A 68 -6.62 12.82 4.50
N ARG A 69 -5.69 12.27 5.29
CA ARG A 69 -4.48 11.65 4.74
C ARG A 69 -4.78 10.42 3.90
N ILE A 70 -5.75 9.58 4.30
CA ILE A 70 -6.18 8.43 3.50
C ILE A 70 -6.84 8.92 2.19
N GLY A 71 -7.71 9.93 2.27
CA GLY A 71 -8.38 10.52 1.11
C GLY A 71 -7.40 11.10 0.09
N PHE A 72 -6.40 11.86 0.53
CA PHE A 72 -5.43 12.53 -0.33
C PHE A 72 -4.59 11.57 -1.20
N GLN A 73 -4.28 10.38 -0.68
CA GLN A 73 -3.45 9.42 -1.43
C GLN A 73 -4.22 8.75 -2.59
N SER A 74 -5.56 8.70 -2.53
CA SER A 74 -6.40 8.01 -3.52
C SER A 74 -6.24 8.56 -4.94
N GLU A 75 -6.13 9.87 -5.07
CA GLU A 75 -6.05 10.54 -6.37
C GLU A 75 -4.76 10.19 -7.13
N GLN A 76 -3.63 10.10 -6.41
CA GLN A 76 -2.36 9.69 -6.99
C GLN A 76 -2.39 8.22 -7.42
N TYR A 77 -3.00 7.34 -6.61
CA TYR A 77 -3.16 5.93 -6.97
C TYR A 77 -4.03 5.74 -8.22
N VAL A 78 -5.13 6.50 -8.35
CA VAL A 78 -5.99 6.45 -9.53
C VAL A 78 -5.22 6.89 -10.78
N ARG A 79 -4.49 8.02 -10.72
CA ARG A 79 -3.65 8.47 -11.83
C ARG A 79 -2.61 7.44 -12.25
N ASN A 80 -1.93 6.84 -11.29
CA ASN A 80 -0.90 5.83 -11.56
C ASN A 80 -1.51 4.56 -12.14
N SER A 81 -2.68 4.14 -11.65
CA SER A 81 -3.42 3.00 -12.19
C SER A 81 -3.79 3.20 -13.67
N ILE A 82 -4.26 4.39 -14.04
CA ILE A 82 -4.59 4.72 -15.43
C ILE A 82 -3.34 4.68 -16.32
N LYS A 83 -2.22 5.25 -15.85
CA LYS A 83 -0.94 5.21 -16.59
C LYS A 83 -0.45 3.78 -16.80
N LEU A 84 -0.42 2.99 -15.73
CA LEU A 84 0.01 1.60 -15.77
C LEU A 84 -0.86 0.76 -16.70
N LYS A 85 -2.19 0.98 -16.67
CA LYS A 85 -3.11 0.31 -17.59
C LYS A 85 -2.78 0.64 -19.04
N LYS A 86 -2.52 1.91 -19.34
CA LYS A 86 -2.12 2.34 -20.68
C LYS A 86 -0.81 1.67 -21.12
N GLU A 87 0.19 1.63 -20.26
CA GLU A 87 1.48 0.97 -20.55
C GLU A 87 1.29 -0.53 -20.85
N VAL A 88 0.42 -1.21 -20.09
CA VAL A 88 0.10 -2.63 -20.32
C VAL A 88 -0.66 -2.82 -21.64
N ASP A 89 -1.61 -1.95 -21.95
CA ASP A 89 -2.37 -2.01 -23.20
C ASP A 89 -1.47 -1.75 -24.43
N ASP A 90 -0.55 -0.78 -24.33
CA ASP A 90 0.45 -0.48 -25.37
C ASP A 90 1.39 -1.68 -25.59
N LEU A 91 1.91 -2.28 -24.51
CA LEU A 91 2.78 -3.45 -24.60
C LEU A 91 2.06 -4.67 -25.19
N ARG A 92 0.78 -4.85 -24.86
CA ARG A 92 -0.05 -5.92 -25.43
C ARG A 92 -0.27 -5.73 -26.93
N ALA A 93 -0.48 -4.49 -27.38
CA ALA A 93 -0.62 -4.17 -28.79
C ALA A 93 0.68 -4.49 -29.55
N GLU A 94 1.82 -4.10 -29.00
CA GLU A 94 3.14 -4.38 -29.58
C GLU A 94 3.41 -5.88 -29.68
N TYR A 95 3.19 -6.64 -28.60
CA TYR A 95 3.29 -8.10 -28.62
C TYR A 95 2.42 -8.72 -29.71
N THR A 96 1.17 -8.25 -29.82
CA THR A 96 0.23 -8.78 -30.82
C THR A 96 0.74 -8.50 -32.24
N SER A 97 1.27 -7.30 -32.50
CA SER A 97 1.85 -6.93 -33.78
C SER A 97 3.05 -7.83 -34.15
N ILE A 98 4.02 -7.95 -33.24
CA ILE A 98 5.21 -8.80 -33.43
C ILE A 98 4.80 -10.26 -33.63
N HIS A 99 3.82 -10.75 -32.87
CA HIS A 99 3.30 -12.10 -33.02
C HIS A 99 2.67 -12.33 -34.39
N SER A 100 1.88 -11.38 -34.89
CA SER A 100 1.29 -11.44 -36.23
C SER A 100 2.36 -11.41 -37.33
N GLU A 101 3.39 -10.58 -37.20
CA GLU A 101 4.53 -10.56 -38.12
C GLU A 101 5.32 -11.88 -38.10
N TYR A 102 5.58 -12.41 -36.92
CA TYR A 102 6.24 -13.69 -36.75
C TYR A 102 5.45 -14.83 -37.41
N MET A 103 4.14 -14.90 -37.17
CA MET A 103 3.26 -15.88 -37.82
C MET A 103 3.24 -15.74 -39.34
N LYS A 104 3.24 -14.51 -39.86
CA LYS A 104 3.35 -14.25 -41.29
C LYS A 104 4.70 -14.74 -41.84
N SER A 105 5.79 -14.46 -41.14
CA SER A 105 7.14 -14.85 -41.55
C SER A 105 7.37 -16.36 -41.58
N ARG A 106 6.68 -17.11 -40.71
CA ARG A 106 6.74 -18.58 -40.67
C ARG A 106 5.94 -19.28 -41.77
N LYS A 107 5.09 -18.57 -42.52
CA LYS A 107 4.32 -19.20 -43.60
C LYS A 107 5.27 -19.71 -44.69
N GLN A 108 5.08 -20.96 -45.11
CA GLN A 108 5.89 -21.61 -46.15
C GLN A 108 5.99 -20.78 -47.43
N SER A 109 4.88 -20.18 -47.88
CA SER A 109 4.88 -19.30 -49.07
C SER A 109 5.82 -18.09 -48.94
N VAL A 110 5.87 -17.48 -47.76
CA VAL A 110 6.73 -16.32 -47.48
C VAL A 110 8.19 -16.74 -47.36
N VAL A 111 8.45 -17.90 -46.74
CA VAL A 111 9.81 -18.46 -46.65
C VAL A 111 10.34 -18.81 -48.05
N ILE A 112 9.54 -19.47 -48.89
CA ILE A 112 9.91 -19.81 -50.27
C ILE A 112 10.25 -18.54 -51.06
N GLU A 113 9.43 -17.49 -50.95
CA GLU A 113 9.72 -16.21 -51.62
C GLU A 113 11.04 -15.59 -51.16
N LYS A 114 11.34 -15.62 -49.86
CA LYS A 114 12.60 -15.10 -49.32
C LYS A 114 13.82 -15.91 -49.74
N VAL A 115 13.69 -17.23 -49.84
CA VAL A 115 14.82 -18.13 -50.12
C VAL A 115 15.04 -18.30 -51.65
N LYS A 116 14.06 -17.94 -52.48
CA LYS A 116 14.23 -17.89 -53.96
C LYS A 116 15.40 -17.02 -54.40
N THR A 117 15.71 -15.93 -53.69
CA THR A 117 16.87 -15.07 -53.98
C THR A 117 18.20 -15.78 -53.75
N GLU A 118 18.23 -16.78 -52.86
CA GLU A 118 19.38 -17.63 -52.57
C GLU A 118 19.48 -18.84 -53.52
N GLY A 119 18.53 -18.98 -54.46
CA GLY A 119 18.55 -20.02 -55.50
C GLY A 119 17.97 -21.37 -55.09
N LEU A 120 17.43 -21.52 -53.88
CA LEU A 120 16.76 -22.76 -53.48
C LEU A 120 15.33 -22.84 -54.02
N GLN A 121 14.91 -24.05 -54.39
CA GLN A 121 13.61 -24.34 -54.98
C GLN A 121 12.81 -25.28 -54.07
N GLU A 122 11.48 -25.13 -54.09
CA GLU A 122 10.59 -26.01 -53.35
C GLU A 122 10.60 -27.41 -53.98
N ASN A 123 10.87 -28.43 -53.16
CA ASN A 123 10.76 -29.81 -53.60
C ASN A 123 9.29 -30.26 -53.55
N LEU A 124 8.64 -30.25 -54.71
CA LEU A 124 7.26 -30.73 -54.89
C LEU A 124 7.16 -32.26 -54.95
N ILE A 125 8.29 -32.96 -55.06
CA ILE A 125 8.33 -34.41 -55.26
C ILE A 125 8.60 -35.09 -53.92
N PRO A 126 7.70 -35.97 -53.44
CA PRO A 126 7.91 -36.67 -52.18
C PRO A 126 9.12 -37.60 -52.27
N PRO A 127 9.90 -37.74 -51.17
CA PRO A 127 11.07 -38.61 -51.15
C PRO A 127 10.67 -40.07 -51.35
N ARG A 128 11.42 -40.80 -52.18
CA ARG A 128 11.22 -42.24 -52.42
C ARG A 128 12.07 -43.06 -51.47
N LYS A 129 11.45 -44.09 -50.87
CA LYS A 129 12.16 -45.09 -50.06
C LYS A 129 12.93 -46.01 -51.00
N ILE A 130 14.26 -46.04 -50.85
CA ILE A 130 15.13 -46.94 -51.62
C ILE A 130 15.07 -48.32 -50.94
N HIS A 131 14.66 -49.35 -51.70
CA HIS A 131 14.74 -50.74 -51.27
C HIS A 131 15.87 -51.42 -52.05
N ILE A 132 16.94 -51.78 -51.34
CA ILE A 132 18.05 -52.55 -51.90
C ILE A 132 17.62 -54.02 -51.87
N LYS A 133 17.52 -54.67 -53.03
CA LYS A 133 17.46 -56.13 -53.10
C LYS A 133 18.90 -56.63 -52.93
N ALA A 134 19.15 -57.42 -51.90
CA ALA A 134 20.39 -58.18 -51.81
C ALA A 134 20.39 -59.17 -52.98
N GLU A 135 21.44 -59.15 -53.79
CA GLU A 135 21.69 -60.12 -54.85
C GLU A 135 21.92 -61.48 -54.19
N GLU A 136 21.13 -62.49 -54.57
CA GLU A 136 21.45 -63.90 -54.30
C GLU A 136 22.67 -64.25 -55.14
N GLU A 137 23.79 -64.57 -54.49
CA GLU A 137 24.98 -65.14 -55.13
C GLU A 137 24.68 -66.58 -55.57
N ASP A 138 24.75 -66.83 -56.89
CA ASP A 138 24.73 -68.14 -57.55
C ASP A 138 26.00 -68.98 -57.28
#